data_AF-A0A3A0V1F4-F1
#
_entry.id   AF-A0A3A0V1F4-F1
#
_cell.length_a   1.000
_cell.length_b   1.000
_cell.length_c   1.000
_cell.angle_alpha   90.00
_cell.angle_beta   90.00
_cell.angle_gamma   90.00
#
_symmetry.space_group_name_H-M   'P 1'
#
loop_
_entity.id
_entity.type
_entity.pdbx_description
1 polymer ?
#
loop_
_entity_poly.entity_id
_entity_poly.type
_entity_poly.pdbx_seq_one_letter_code
_entity_poly.pdbx_strand_id
1 'polypeptide(L)'
;MTQVVNVVGAGLAGSEAAYQLAQRGVKVNLIEMRPVKQTPAHHTDKFAELVCSNSLRGNALTNAVGVLKEEMRQLDSLIISAADKARVPAGGALAVDRHDFAGDVTETLKNHPNITVLKEEINSIPEGYTIIATGPLTTDKLANEIVEATGKDQLYFYDAAAPIIEKDSIDMNKVYLKSRYDKGEAEYLNCPMTEDEFNTFYDALMEAEVAPVNEFEKEKYFEGCMPCEV
;
A
#
# COMPACT_ATOMS: atom_id res chain seq x y z
N MET A 1 -15.67 -28.20 -14.24
CA MET A 1 -16.20 -26.83 -14.06
C MET A 1 -15.08 -25.89 -14.42
N THR A 2 -15.33 -24.85 -15.21
CA THR A 2 -14.34 -23.80 -15.47
C THR A 2 -14.10 -23.07 -14.16
N GLN A 3 -12.89 -23.14 -13.64
CA GLN A 3 -12.52 -22.52 -12.37
C GLN A 3 -12.48 -21.00 -12.55
N VAL A 4 -13.27 -20.28 -11.76
CA VAL A 4 -13.34 -18.81 -11.76
C VAL A 4 -12.68 -18.31 -10.49
N VAL A 5 -11.86 -17.26 -10.59
CA VAL A 5 -11.21 -16.59 -9.46
C VAL A 5 -11.93 -15.28 -9.18
N ASN A 6 -12.22 -15.00 -7.91
CA ASN A 6 -12.77 -13.71 -7.49
C ASN A 6 -11.63 -12.76 -7.16
N VAL A 7 -11.71 -11.50 -7.60
CA VAL A 7 -10.80 -10.42 -7.20
C VAL A 7 -11.66 -9.30 -6.63
N VAL A 8 -11.55 -9.08 -5.31
CA VAL A 8 -12.36 -8.10 -4.58
C VAL A 8 -11.59 -6.79 -4.45
N GLY A 9 -12.09 -5.72 -5.06
CA GLY A 9 -11.47 -4.40 -5.15
C GLY A 9 -10.75 -4.20 -6.48
N ALA A 10 -11.06 -3.11 -7.19
CA ALA A 10 -10.41 -2.73 -8.45
C ALA A 10 -9.44 -1.54 -8.27
N GLY A 11 -8.71 -1.52 -7.15
CA GLY A 11 -7.55 -0.65 -6.96
C GLY A 11 -6.35 -1.07 -7.80
N LEU A 12 -5.15 -0.54 -7.53
CA LEU A 12 -3.93 -0.89 -8.26
C LEU A 12 -3.66 -2.41 -8.24
N ALA A 13 -3.65 -3.01 -7.05
CA ALA A 13 -3.36 -4.44 -6.87
C ALA A 13 -4.41 -5.35 -7.50
N GLY A 14 -5.71 -5.06 -7.28
CA GLY A 14 -6.79 -5.89 -7.82
C GLY A 14 -6.89 -5.80 -9.35
N SER A 15 -6.65 -4.61 -9.91
CA SER A 15 -6.59 -4.43 -11.37
C SER A 15 -5.47 -5.25 -12.00
N GLU A 16 -4.26 -5.20 -11.44
CA GLU A 16 -3.13 -5.99 -11.91
C GLU A 16 -3.37 -7.49 -11.74
N ALA A 17 -3.86 -7.93 -10.58
CA ALA A 17 -4.15 -9.34 -10.32
C ALA A 17 -5.20 -9.91 -11.30
N ALA A 18 -6.29 -9.19 -11.52
CA ALA A 18 -7.32 -9.58 -12.47
C ALA A 18 -6.76 -9.68 -13.89
N TYR A 19 -5.94 -8.70 -14.32
CA TYR A 19 -5.29 -8.72 -15.61
C TYR A 19 -4.36 -9.93 -15.77
N GLN A 20 -3.46 -10.16 -14.82
CA GLN A 20 -2.48 -11.24 -14.88
C GLN A 20 -3.13 -12.63 -14.90
N LEU A 21 -4.20 -12.84 -14.13
CA LEU A 21 -5.00 -14.07 -14.19
C LEU A 21 -5.65 -14.24 -15.57
N ALA A 22 -6.26 -13.18 -16.07
CA ALA A 22 -7.00 -13.20 -17.32
C ALA A 22 -6.11 -13.43 -18.56
N GLN A 23 -4.91 -12.85 -18.57
CA GLN A 23 -3.86 -13.08 -19.58
C GLN A 23 -3.42 -14.55 -19.62
N ARG A 24 -3.51 -15.27 -18.50
CA ARG A 24 -3.19 -16.71 -18.40
C ARG A 24 -4.39 -17.61 -18.67
N GLY A 25 -5.49 -17.06 -19.20
CA GLY A 25 -6.68 -17.82 -19.57
C GLY A 25 -7.63 -18.13 -18.40
N VAL A 26 -7.35 -17.63 -17.19
CA VAL A 26 -8.22 -17.84 -16.03
C VAL A 26 -9.41 -16.89 -16.11
N LYS A 27 -10.62 -17.40 -15.85
CA LYS A 27 -11.81 -16.56 -15.75
C LYS A 27 -11.82 -15.82 -14.42
N VAL A 28 -12.10 -14.52 -14.45
CA VAL A 28 -12.04 -13.64 -13.28
C VAL A 28 -13.37 -12.93 -13.08
N ASN A 29 -13.87 -12.92 -11.86
CA ASN A 29 -14.88 -11.98 -11.40
C ASN A 29 -14.16 -10.83 -10.70
N LEU A 30 -14.07 -9.67 -11.35
CA LEU A 30 -13.51 -8.46 -10.75
C LEU A 30 -14.65 -7.68 -10.09
N ILE A 31 -14.65 -7.63 -8.77
CA ILE A 31 -15.74 -7.09 -7.96
C ILE A 31 -15.31 -5.73 -7.40
N GLU A 32 -16.05 -4.67 -7.74
CA GLU A 32 -15.77 -3.31 -7.28
C GLU A 32 -17.03 -2.69 -6.71
N MET A 33 -16.95 -2.17 -5.49
CA MET A 33 -18.11 -1.54 -4.84
C MET A 33 -18.44 -0.19 -5.45
N ARG A 34 -17.47 0.52 -6.05
CA ARG A 34 -17.71 1.78 -6.74
C ARG A 34 -18.36 1.56 -8.11
N PRO A 35 -19.35 2.38 -8.51
CA PRO A 35 -19.85 3.57 -7.81
C PRO A 35 -21.01 3.30 -6.85
N VAL A 36 -21.43 2.04 -6.64
CA VAL A 36 -22.57 1.69 -5.75
C VAL A 36 -22.33 2.20 -4.34
N LYS A 37 -21.09 2.08 -3.84
CA LYS A 37 -20.63 2.68 -2.60
C LYS A 37 -19.29 3.35 -2.83
N GLN A 38 -19.25 4.66 -2.59
CA GLN A 38 -18.02 5.44 -2.64
C GLN A 38 -17.28 5.37 -1.30
N THR A 39 -15.98 5.66 -1.35
CA THR A 39 -15.15 5.87 -0.15
C THR A 39 -14.86 7.36 0.03
N PRO A 40 -14.41 7.81 1.21
CA PRO A 40 -14.02 9.20 1.41
C PRO A 40 -12.90 9.73 0.49
N ALA A 41 -12.04 8.86 -0.04
CA ALA A 41 -10.87 9.28 -0.83
C ALA A 41 -11.07 9.22 -2.35
N HIS A 42 -12.00 8.41 -2.84
CA HIS A 42 -12.22 8.19 -4.27
C HIS A 42 -13.28 9.15 -4.82
N HIS A 43 -13.03 9.68 -6.01
CA HIS A 43 -13.86 10.68 -6.68
C HIS A 43 -14.55 10.14 -7.93
N THR A 44 -14.16 8.97 -8.42
CA THR A 44 -14.64 8.41 -9.69
C THR A 44 -15.17 6.97 -9.55
N ASP A 45 -15.68 6.43 -10.64
CA ASP A 45 -16.02 5.00 -10.78
C ASP A 45 -14.92 4.19 -11.50
N LYS A 46 -13.74 4.80 -11.70
CA LYS A 46 -12.63 4.21 -12.44
C LYS A 46 -11.79 3.30 -11.55
N PHE A 47 -11.27 2.26 -12.19
CA PHE A 47 -10.33 1.33 -11.58
C PHE A 47 -8.94 1.98 -11.47
N ALA A 48 -8.14 1.50 -10.51
CA ALA A 48 -6.80 2.01 -10.23
C ALA A 48 -6.72 3.54 -10.03
N GLU A 49 -7.79 4.17 -9.54
CA GLU A 49 -7.80 5.62 -9.29
C GLU A 49 -6.69 6.03 -8.30
N LEU A 50 -5.91 7.06 -8.66
CA LEU A 50 -4.89 7.64 -7.80
C LEU A 50 -5.49 8.77 -6.96
N VAL A 51 -5.76 8.49 -5.69
CA VAL A 51 -6.45 9.42 -4.76
C VAL A 51 -5.54 10.43 -4.06
N CYS A 52 -4.22 10.24 -4.13
CA CYS A 52 -3.22 11.13 -3.53
C CYS A 52 -2.29 11.66 -4.64
N SER A 53 -0.98 11.40 -4.58
CA SER A 53 -0.03 11.81 -5.63
C SER A 53 -0.33 11.14 -6.97
N ASN A 54 -0.07 11.85 -8.08
CA ASN A 54 -0.07 11.28 -9.42
C ASN A 54 1.30 10.72 -9.83
N SER A 55 2.26 10.67 -8.89
CA SER A 55 3.59 10.12 -9.10
C SER A 55 3.68 8.69 -8.60
N LEU A 56 4.16 7.79 -9.46
CA LEU A 56 4.59 6.43 -9.11
C LEU A 56 6.06 6.40 -8.65
N ARG A 57 6.62 7.55 -8.22
CA ARG A 57 7.99 7.75 -7.75
C ARG A 57 9.05 7.59 -8.86
N GLY A 58 10.33 7.62 -8.47
CA GLY A 58 11.49 7.59 -9.37
C GLY A 58 11.45 6.46 -10.41
N ASN A 59 11.85 6.76 -11.65
CA ASN A 59 11.84 5.80 -12.76
C ASN A 59 13.25 5.27 -13.13
N ALA A 60 14.31 5.84 -12.56
CA ALA A 60 15.67 5.39 -12.80
C ALA A 60 15.99 4.07 -12.08
N LEU A 61 16.77 3.19 -12.73
CA LEU A 61 17.19 1.90 -12.16
C LEU A 61 18.11 2.03 -10.94
N THR A 62 18.67 3.21 -10.70
CA THR A 62 19.40 3.51 -9.46
C THR A 62 18.48 3.66 -8.24
N ASN A 63 17.14 3.64 -8.42
CA ASN A 63 16.15 3.62 -7.35
C ASN A 63 15.49 2.24 -7.27
N ALA A 64 15.27 1.71 -6.07
CA ALA A 64 14.59 0.43 -5.87
C ALA A 64 13.19 0.39 -6.55
N VAL A 65 12.42 1.48 -6.41
CA VAL A 65 11.12 1.61 -7.08
C VAL A 65 11.22 1.71 -8.61
N GLY A 66 12.37 2.08 -9.16
CA GLY A 66 12.62 2.08 -10.61
C GLY A 66 12.93 0.68 -11.12
N VAL A 67 13.70 -0.11 -10.36
CA VAL A 67 13.94 -1.54 -10.64
C VAL A 67 12.62 -2.32 -10.64
N LEU A 68 11.79 -2.13 -9.61
CA LEU A 68 10.48 -2.79 -9.52
C LEU A 68 9.60 -2.50 -10.75
N LYS A 69 9.57 -1.24 -11.23
CA LYS A 69 8.83 -0.90 -12.45
C LYS A 69 9.35 -1.65 -13.66
N GLU A 70 10.66 -1.82 -13.77
CA GLU A 70 11.27 -2.52 -14.89
C GLU A 70 10.97 -4.03 -14.86
N GLU A 71 10.99 -4.64 -13.68
CA GLU A 71 10.52 -6.01 -13.51
C GLU A 71 9.04 -6.14 -13.90
N MET A 72 8.20 -5.21 -13.46
CA MET A 72 6.79 -5.17 -13.83
C MET A 72 6.58 -4.99 -15.35
N ARG A 73 7.42 -4.22 -16.05
CA ARG A 73 7.38 -4.14 -17.53
C ARG A 73 7.70 -5.47 -18.18
N GLN A 74 8.72 -6.17 -17.68
CA GLN A 74 9.08 -7.49 -18.20
C GLN A 74 8.00 -8.55 -17.94
N LEU A 75 7.18 -8.34 -16.91
CA LEU A 75 6.07 -9.21 -16.53
C LEU A 75 4.72 -8.79 -17.14
N ASP A 76 4.72 -7.94 -18.17
CA ASP A 76 3.50 -7.48 -18.86
C ASP A 76 2.51 -6.79 -17.90
N SER A 77 3.00 -5.88 -17.06
CA SER A 77 2.13 -5.19 -16.10
C SER A 77 1.15 -4.23 -16.78
N LEU A 78 -0.14 -4.39 -16.48
CA LEU A 78 -1.19 -3.46 -16.89
C LEU A 78 -0.96 -2.08 -16.28
N ILE A 79 -0.65 -2.02 -14.98
CA ILE A 79 -0.45 -0.76 -14.26
C ILE A 79 0.72 0.03 -14.85
N ILE A 80 1.86 -0.62 -15.09
CA ILE A 80 3.01 0.12 -15.64
C ILE A 80 2.79 0.48 -17.12
N SER A 81 2.16 -0.39 -17.91
CA SER A 81 1.80 -0.07 -19.30
C SER A 81 0.85 1.14 -19.40
N ALA A 82 -0.20 1.16 -18.58
CA ALA A 82 -1.11 2.31 -18.50
C ALA A 82 -0.40 3.58 -18.03
N ALA A 83 0.52 3.46 -17.07
CA ALA A 83 1.29 4.60 -16.58
C ALA A 83 2.25 5.16 -17.64
N ASP A 84 2.90 4.29 -18.42
CA ASP A 84 3.79 4.72 -19.50
C ASP A 84 3.00 5.45 -20.62
N LYS A 85 1.76 5.02 -20.92
CA LYS A 85 0.86 5.71 -21.87
C LYS A 85 0.37 7.07 -21.37
N ALA A 86 0.00 7.15 -20.09
CA ALA A 86 -0.55 8.35 -19.46
C ALA A 86 0.53 9.30 -18.91
N ARG A 87 1.80 9.11 -19.28
CA ARG A 87 2.95 9.78 -18.66
C ARG A 87 2.95 11.29 -18.89
N VAL A 88 3.23 12.04 -17.81
CA VAL A 88 3.45 13.49 -17.84
C VAL A 88 4.86 13.87 -17.32
N PRO A 89 5.41 15.04 -17.68
CA PRO A 89 6.73 15.47 -17.19
C PRO A 89 6.80 15.60 -15.67
N ALA A 90 7.77 14.95 -15.01
CA ALA A 90 7.90 14.96 -13.54
C ALA A 90 9.33 14.74 -13.02
N GLY A 91 10.33 15.40 -13.62
CA GLY A 91 11.67 15.51 -13.02
C GLY A 91 12.37 14.19 -12.67
N GLY A 92 12.18 13.14 -13.47
CA GLY A 92 12.78 11.81 -13.26
C GLY A 92 11.87 10.78 -12.57
N ALA A 93 10.72 11.20 -12.04
CA ALA A 93 9.65 10.30 -11.63
C ALA A 93 8.81 9.83 -12.83
N LEU A 94 8.14 8.69 -12.66
CA LEU A 94 7.02 8.30 -13.52
C LEU A 94 5.75 8.90 -12.92
N ALA A 95 5.33 10.06 -13.39
CA ALA A 95 4.04 10.64 -13.06
C ALA A 95 3.07 10.51 -14.24
N VAL A 96 1.78 10.50 -13.93
CA VAL A 96 0.73 10.24 -14.90
C VAL A 96 -0.35 11.32 -14.86
N ASP A 97 -1.06 11.49 -15.97
CA ASP A 97 -2.42 12.04 -15.92
C ASP A 97 -3.34 11.02 -15.25
N ARG A 98 -4.03 11.42 -14.19
CA ARG A 98 -4.83 10.50 -13.36
C ARG A 98 -6.02 9.93 -14.13
N HIS A 99 -6.63 10.73 -15.01
CA HIS A 99 -7.84 10.34 -15.73
C HIS A 99 -7.50 9.40 -16.87
N ASP A 100 -6.43 9.71 -17.63
CA ASP A 100 -5.97 8.85 -18.72
C ASP A 100 -5.47 7.50 -18.16
N PHE A 101 -4.72 7.52 -17.06
CA PHE A 101 -4.22 6.32 -16.39
C PHE A 101 -5.37 5.41 -15.92
N ALA A 102 -6.27 5.93 -15.09
CA ALA A 102 -7.39 5.16 -14.55
C ALA A 102 -8.36 4.74 -15.67
N GLY A 103 -8.49 5.57 -16.72
CA GLY A 103 -9.26 5.29 -17.92
C GLY A 103 -8.75 4.06 -18.68
N ASP A 104 -7.46 4.04 -19.03
CA ASP A 104 -6.84 2.93 -19.77
C ASP A 104 -6.94 1.60 -19.00
N VAL A 105 -6.68 1.61 -17.69
CA VAL A 105 -6.85 0.42 -16.83
C VAL A 105 -8.31 -0.06 -16.83
N THR A 106 -9.25 0.87 -16.65
CA THR A 106 -10.69 0.54 -16.60
C THR A 106 -11.18 -0.07 -17.91
N GLU A 107 -10.82 0.55 -19.04
CA GLU A 107 -11.24 0.10 -20.37
C GLU A 107 -10.61 -1.24 -20.74
N THR A 108 -9.33 -1.41 -20.43
CA THR A 108 -8.62 -2.67 -20.68
C THR A 108 -9.29 -3.83 -19.93
N LEU A 109 -9.59 -3.66 -18.64
CA LEU A 109 -10.20 -4.72 -17.83
C LEU A 109 -11.66 -5.00 -18.23
N LYS A 110 -12.46 -3.96 -18.51
CA LYS A 110 -13.86 -4.13 -18.92
C LYS A 110 -14.01 -4.84 -20.26
N ASN A 111 -13.05 -4.66 -21.17
CA ASN A 111 -13.07 -5.24 -22.50
C ASN A 111 -12.37 -6.60 -22.59
N HIS A 112 -11.78 -7.08 -21.50
CA HIS A 112 -11.05 -8.34 -21.51
C HIS A 112 -11.99 -9.56 -21.49
N PRO A 113 -11.90 -10.53 -22.43
CA PRO A 113 -12.88 -11.61 -22.60
C PRO A 113 -12.92 -12.64 -21.45
N ASN A 114 -11.92 -12.62 -20.58
CA ASN A 114 -11.84 -13.48 -19.39
C ASN A 114 -12.24 -12.77 -18.10
N ILE A 115 -12.58 -11.48 -18.14
CA ILE A 115 -12.94 -10.70 -16.95
C ILE A 115 -14.42 -10.34 -17.01
N THR A 116 -15.14 -10.68 -15.95
CA THR A 116 -16.49 -10.21 -15.68
C THR A 116 -16.41 -9.17 -14.58
N VAL A 117 -16.85 -7.95 -14.86
CA VAL A 117 -16.89 -6.89 -13.85
C VAL A 117 -18.25 -6.93 -13.13
N LEU A 118 -18.19 -7.06 -11.80
CA LEU A 118 -19.36 -7.01 -10.91
C LEU A 118 -19.31 -5.73 -10.08
N LYS A 119 -20.37 -4.94 -10.11
CA LYS A 119 -20.47 -3.67 -9.38
C LYS A 119 -21.29 -3.87 -8.11
N GLU A 120 -20.65 -4.33 -7.04
CA GLU A 120 -21.32 -4.66 -5.79
C GLU A 120 -20.40 -4.50 -4.57
N GLU A 121 -20.98 -4.16 -3.43
CA GLU A 121 -20.28 -4.20 -2.15
C GLU A 121 -20.28 -5.64 -1.63
N ILE A 122 -19.09 -6.20 -1.47
CA ILE A 122 -18.90 -7.50 -0.82
C ILE A 122 -18.90 -7.33 0.69
N ASN A 123 -19.74 -8.11 1.35
CA ASN A 123 -19.90 -8.14 2.80
C ASN A 123 -19.45 -9.48 3.42
N SER A 124 -19.11 -10.46 2.58
CA SER A 124 -18.67 -11.80 2.96
C SER A 124 -17.54 -12.28 2.03
N ILE A 125 -16.50 -12.97 2.50
CA ILE A 125 -15.41 -13.53 1.69
C ILE A 125 -16.03 -14.52 0.70
N PRO A 126 -15.93 -14.27 -0.62
CA PRO A 126 -16.48 -15.16 -1.63
C PRO A 126 -15.90 -16.57 -1.54
N GLU A 127 -16.76 -17.58 -1.70
CA GLU A 127 -16.33 -18.98 -1.79
C GLU A 127 -15.39 -19.20 -3.00
N GLY A 128 -14.51 -20.20 -2.87
CA GLY A 128 -13.55 -20.57 -3.91
C GLY A 128 -12.25 -19.78 -3.84
N TYR A 129 -11.54 -19.70 -4.97
CA TYR A 129 -10.28 -18.96 -5.06
C TYR A 129 -10.57 -17.47 -5.11
N THR A 130 -10.07 -16.74 -4.13
CA THR A 130 -10.36 -15.31 -3.95
C THR A 130 -9.08 -14.54 -3.64
N ILE A 131 -8.87 -13.44 -4.34
CA ILE A 131 -7.89 -12.39 -4.00
C ILE A 131 -8.65 -11.22 -3.41
N ILE A 132 -8.28 -10.80 -2.19
CA ILE A 132 -8.82 -9.61 -1.54
C ILE A 132 -7.80 -8.47 -1.73
N ALA A 133 -8.21 -7.43 -2.45
CA ALA A 133 -7.38 -6.28 -2.85
C ALA A 133 -8.12 -4.94 -2.64
N THR A 134 -8.80 -4.81 -1.50
CA THR A 134 -9.69 -3.68 -1.17
C THR A 134 -8.98 -2.41 -0.68
N GLY A 135 -7.65 -2.45 -0.54
CA GLY A 135 -6.84 -1.30 -0.18
C GLY A 135 -7.04 -0.82 1.27
N PRO A 136 -6.55 0.38 1.59
CA PRO A 136 -6.52 0.89 2.97
C PRO A 136 -7.91 1.23 3.53
N LEU A 137 -8.91 1.44 2.66
CA LEU A 137 -10.28 1.80 3.03
C LEU A 137 -11.23 0.61 2.87
N THR A 138 -10.81 -0.55 3.36
CA THR A 138 -11.64 -1.76 3.37
C THR A 138 -12.88 -1.55 4.26
N THR A 139 -14.03 -2.08 3.86
CA THR A 139 -15.28 -1.91 4.63
C THR A 139 -15.20 -2.64 5.96
N ASP A 140 -15.79 -2.07 7.01
CA ASP A 140 -15.76 -2.64 8.36
C ASP A 140 -16.25 -4.10 8.40
N LYS A 141 -17.27 -4.43 7.62
CA LYS A 141 -17.82 -5.79 7.54
C LYS A 141 -16.82 -6.79 6.98
N LEU A 142 -16.20 -6.47 5.84
CA LEU A 142 -15.20 -7.35 5.22
C LEU A 142 -13.93 -7.42 6.08
N ALA A 143 -13.52 -6.31 6.70
CA ALA A 143 -12.39 -6.30 7.63
C ALA A 143 -12.61 -7.25 8.82
N ASN A 144 -13.80 -7.22 9.44
CA ASN A 144 -14.13 -8.12 10.55
C ASN A 144 -14.07 -9.59 10.15
N GLU A 145 -14.56 -9.92 8.96
CA GLU A 145 -14.54 -11.29 8.49
C GLU A 145 -13.13 -11.77 8.12
N ILE A 146 -12.29 -10.90 7.57
CA ILE A 146 -10.85 -11.21 7.38
C ILE A 146 -10.21 -11.54 8.73
N VAL A 147 -10.47 -10.74 9.77
CA VAL A 147 -9.97 -11.00 11.14
C VAL A 147 -10.46 -12.35 11.66
N GLU A 148 -11.74 -12.67 11.45
CA GLU A 148 -12.29 -13.96 11.84
C GLU A 148 -11.63 -15.13 11.09
N ALA A 149 -11.31 -14.95 9.81
CA ALA A 149 -10.67 -15.97 8.97
C ALA A 149 -9.17 -16.17 9.27
N THR A 150 -8.43 -15.11 9.61
CA THR A 150 -6.98 -15.17 9.86
C THR A 150 -6.62 -15.51 11.31
N GLY A 151 -7.59 -15.46 12.22
CA GLY A 151 -7.35 -15.50 13.66
C GLY A 151 -7.33 -14.08 14.24
N LYS A 152 -7.95 -13.94 15.41
CA LYS A 152 -8.23 -12.67 16.09
C LYS A 152 -6.91 -11.91 16.38
N ASP A 153 -6.98 -10.58 16.35
CA ASP A 153 -5.94 -9.61 16.76
C ASP A 153 -4.80 -9.28 15.77
N GLN A 154 -4.92 -9.62 14.47
CA GLN A 154 -3.82 -9.43 13.50
C GLN A 154 -4.05 -8.36 12.41
N LEU A 155 -5.18 -7.65 12.40
CA LEU A 155 -5.47 -6.65 11.37
C LEU A 155 -5.74 -5.28 11.99
N TYR A 156 -4.86 -4.33 11.69
CA TYR A 156 -5.03 -2.92 12.01
C TYR A 156 -4.68 -2.08 10.78
N PHE A 157 -5.41 -0.99 10.58
CA PHE A 157 -5.26 -0.09 9.43
C PHE A 157 -4.40 1.14 9.71
N TYR A 158 -3.78 1.20 10.90
CA TYR A 158 -2.81 2.23 11.27
C TYR A 158 -1.43 1.59 11.32
N ASP A 159 -0.47 2.19 10.62
CA ASP A 159 0.93 1.90 10.80
C ASP A 159 1.55 2.81 11.88
N ALA A 160 2.39 2.22 12.72
CA ALA A 160 3.27 2.95 13.63
C ALA A 160 4.70 2.59 13.24
N ALA A 161 5.10 3.04 12.04
CA ALA A 161 6.39 2.70 11.47
C ALA A 161 7.48 3.64 12.01
N ALA A 162 8.47 3.07 12.69
CA ALA A 162 9.71 3.77 12.98
C ALA A 162 10.63 3.78 11.74
N PRO A 163 11.54 4.77 11.60
CA PRO A 163 12.54 4.75 10.55
C PRO A 163 13.38 3.47 10.59
N ILE A 164 13.63 2.87 9.43
CA ILE A 164 14.51 1.70 9.27
C ILE A 164 15.81 2.18 8.62
N ILE A 165 16.94 1.81 9.23
CA ILE A 165 18.28 2.16 8.74
C ILE A 165 19.03 0.91 8.28
N GLU A 166 19.88 1.07 7.28
CA GLU A 166 20.75 -0.01 6.80
C GLU A 166 21.83 -0.31 7.84
N LYS A 167 21.97 -1.59 8.23
CA LYS A 167 22.91 -2.01 9.28
C LYS A 167 24.35 -1.57 8.99
N ASP A 168 24.77 -1.66 7.73
CA ASP A 168 26.14 -1.34 7.31
C ASP A 168 26.44 0.16 7.32
N SER A 169 25.40 1.00 7.46
CA SER A 169 25.55 2.45 7.66
C SER A 169 25.80 2.85 9.12
N ILE A 170 25.70 1.90 10.07
CA ILE A 170 25.84 2.17 11.51
C ILE A 170 27.32 2.18 11.91
N ASP A 171 27.75 3.23 12.61
CA ASP A 171 29.06 3.24 13.28
C ASP A 171 29.04 2.31 14.50
N MET A 172 29.48 1.06 14.28
CA MET A 172 29.51 0.00 15.29
C MET A 172 30.41 0.31 16.49
N ASN A 173 31.27 1.34 16.43
CA ASN A 173 32.09 1.76 17.58
C ASN A 173 31.32 2.59 18.60
N LYS A 174 30.15 3.13 18.23
CA LYS A 174 29.32 3.98 19.09
C LYS A 174 28.10 3.28 19.67
N VAL A 175 27.86 2.02 19.28
CA VAL A 175 26.69 1.24 19.69
C VAL A 175 27.10 -0.06 20.34
N TYR A 176 26.19 -0.69 21.07
CA TYR A 176 26.43 -2.01 21.66
C TYR A 176 25.20 -2.93 21.55
N LEU A 177 25.45 -4.21 21.26
CA LEU A 177 24.41 -5.24 21.12
C LEU A 177 24.08 -5.83 22.49
N LYS A 178 22.88 -5.59 23.01
CA LYS A 178 22.46 -6.05 24.33
C LYS A 178 20.95 -6.07 24.52
N SER A 179 20.43 -7.10 25.20
CA SER A 179 19.06 -7.15 25.72
C SER A 179 19.02 -6.68 27.18
N ARG A 180 17.88 -6.10 27.62
CA ARG A 180 17.76 -5.57 28.99
C ARG A 180 18.00 -6.67 30.03
N TYR A 181 18.74 -6.33 31.08
CA TYR A 181 19.06 -7.21 32.22
C TYR A 181 19.73 -8.54 31.83
N ASP A 182 20.38 -8.62 30.67
CA ASP A 182 21.06 -9.83 30.19
C ASP A 182 20.11 -11.05 30.08
N LYS A 183 18.81 -10.80 29.85
CA LYS A 183 17.82 -11.85 29.63
C LYS A 183 17.81 -12.29 28.17
N GLY A 184 18.14 -13.55 27.93
CA GLY A 184 18.11 -14.15 26.59
C GLY A 184 19.31 -13.78 25.73
N GLU A 185 19.24 -14.11 24.44
CA GLU A 185 20.23 -13.67 23.46
C GLU A 185 20.10 -12.16 23.22
N ALA A 186 21.19 -11.51 22.83
CA ALA A 186 21.23 -10.07 22.61
C ALA A 186 20.59 -9.73 21.26
N GLU A 187 19.44 -9.04 21.30
CA GLU A 187 18.61 -8.80 20.11
C GLU A 187 18.58 -7.33 19.67
N TYR A 188 19.04 -6.41 20.52
CA TYR A 188 18.92 -4.96 20.29
C TYR A 188 20.28 -4.27 20.21
N LEU A 189 20.46 -3.43 19.19
CA LEU A 189 21.52 -2.43 19.18
C LEU A 189 21.08 -1.22 19.99
N ASN A 190 21.91 -0.81 20.93
CA ASN A 190 21.66 0.32 21.82
C ASN A 190 22.59 1.48 21.41
N CYS A 191 22.00 2.66 21.21
CA CYS A 191 22.71 3.91 20.92
C CYS A 191 22.74 4.74 22.20
N PRO A 192 23.80 4.66 23.04
CA PRO A 192 23.88 5.43 24.27
C PRO A 192 23.97 6.93 23.94
N MET A 193 23.31 7.76 24.74
CA MET A 193 23.43 9.21 24.71
C MET A 193 23.86 9.73 26.08
N THR A 194 24.67 10.78 26.07
CA THR A 194 24.88 11.66 27.22
C THR A 194 23.66 12.57 27.41
N GLU A 195 23.57 13.23 28.57
CA GLU A 195 22.49 14.18 28.86
C GLU A 195 22.46 15.34 27.85
N ASP A 196 23.63 15.88 27.48
CA ASP A 196 23.74 16.97 26.51
C ASP A 196 23.29 16.54 25.10
N GLU A 197 23.66 15.34 24.66
CA GLU A 197 23.20 14.76 23.38
C GLU A 197 21.69 14.54 23.38
N PHE A 198 21.13 14.05 24.49
CA PHE A 198 19.69 13.85 24.62
C PHE A 198 18.93 15.18 24.56
N ASN A 199 19.37 16.20 25.29
CA ASN A 199 18.73 17.52 25.28
C ASN A 199 18.77 18.15 23.88
N THR A 200 19.90 18.02 23.18
CA THR A 200 20.03 18.50 21.79
C THR A 200 19.05 17.78 20.85
N PHE A 201 18.92 16.45 21.00
CA PHE A 201 17.97 15.66 20.21
C PHE A 201 16.52 16.04 20.52
N TYR A 202 16.19 16.21 21.80
CA TYR A 202 14.86 16.61 22.26
C TYR A 202 14.44 17.95 21.68
N ASP A 203 15.30 18.97 21.76
CA ASP A 203 15.00 20.30 21.20
C ASP A 203 14.75 20.21 19.68
N ALA A 204 15.60 19.47 18.96
CA ALA A 204 15.44 19.27 17.53
C ALA A 204 14.15 18.51 17.17
N LEU A 205 13.73 17.56 18.00
CA LEU A 205 12.49 16.80 17.80
C LEU A 205 11.26 17.69 17.98
N MET A 206 11.25 18.55 18.99
CA MET A 206 10.14 19.47 19.27
C MET A 206 9.99 20.57 18.21
N GLU A 207 11.07 20.90 17.51
CA GLU A 207 11.07 21.89 16.42
C GLU A 207 10.84 21.27 15.02
N ALA A 208 10.77 19.94 14.92
CA ALA A 208 10.69 19.25 13.64
C ALA A 208 9.37 19.50 12.90
N GLU A 209 9.43 19.51 11.57
CA GLU A 209 8.24 19.59 10.72
C GLU A 209 7.45 18.28 10.79
N VAL A 210 6.16 18.37 11.11
CA VAL A 210 5.25 17.23 11.17
C VAL A 210 4.36 17.21 9.93
N ALA A 211 4.13 16.02 9.36
CA ALA A 211 3.23 15.86 8.24
C ALA A 211 1.77 16.18 8.67
N PRO A 212 1.02 16.98 7.89
CA PRO A 212 -0.37 17.27 8.22
C PRO A 212 -1.23 16.01 8.10
N VAL A 213 -2.04 15.75 9.13
CA VAL A 213 -3.01 14.63 9.16
C VAL A 213 -4.26 15.01 8.38
N ASN A 214 -4.83 14.09 7.60
CA ASN A 214 -6.06 14.36 6.84
C ASN A 214 -7.28 14.36 7.78
N GLU A 215 -8.26 15.24 7.56
CA GLU A 215 -9.46 15.38 8.44
C GLU A 215 -10.29 14.08 8.62
N PHE A 216 -10.19 13.12 7.69
CA PHE A 216 -10.89 11.83 7.77
C PHE A 216 -10.11 10.74 8.54
N GLU A 217 -8.81 10.94 8.74
CA GLU A 217 -7.99 10.14 9.66
C GLU A 217 -8.34 10.63 11.07
N LYS A 218 -9.37 10.04 11.68
CA LYS A 218 -9.68 10.33 13.09
C LYS A 218 -8.42 10.01 13.89
N GLU A 219 -7.86 11.02 14.56
CA GLU A 219 -6.79 10.86 15.55
C GLU A 219 -7.24 9.85 16.62
N LYS A 220 -6.98 8.58 16.37
CA LYS A 220 -7.06 7.51 17.33
C LYS A 220 -5.64 7.21 17.74
N TYR A 221 -5.06 8.11 18.50
CA TYR A 221 -3.86 7.79 19.25
C TYR A 221 -4.21 6.60 20.13
N PHE A 222 -3.49 5.49 19.96
CA PHE A 222 -3.48 4.47 20.99
C PHE A 222 -2.78 5.13 22.17
N GLU A 223 -3.40 5.22 23.35
CA GLU A 223 -2.74 5.83 24.53
C GLU A 223 -1.39 5.14 24.86
N GLY A 224 -1.16 3.93 24.33
CA GLY A 224 0.12 3.20 24.39
C GLY A 224 1.04 3.32 23.17
N CYS A 225 0.68 4.09 22.13
CA CYS A 225 1.46 4.28 20.90
C CYS A 225 1.29 5.72 20.40
N MET A 226 1.97 6.65 21.08
CA MET A 226 2.06 8.05 20.69
C MET A 226 3.23 8.25 19.71
N PRO A 227 3.12 9.18 18.73
CA PRO A 227 4.29 9.64 17.98
C PRO A 227 5.36 10.15 18.94
N CYS A 228 6.64 9.99 18.58
CA CYS A 228 7.75 10.33 19.49
C CYS A 228 7.85 11.84 19.73
N GLU A 229 7.32 12.64 18.81
CA GLU A 229 7.27 14.10 18.80
C GLU A 229 6.08 14.72 19.57
N VAL A 230 5.19 13.90 20.17
CA VAL A 230 3.98 14.35 20.91
C VAL A 230 4.16 14.24 22.43
#